data_AF-A0A534CZP6-F1
#
_entry.id   AF-A0A534CZP6-F1
#
_cell.length_a   1.000
_cell.length_b   1.000
_cell.length_c   1.000
_cell.angle_alpha   90.00
_cell.angle_beta   90.00
_cell.angle_gamma   90.00
#
_symmetry.space_group_name_H-M   'P 1'
#
loop_
_entity.id
_entity.type
_entity.pdbx_description
1 polymer ?
#
loop_
_entity_poly.entity_id
_entity_poly.type
_entity_poly.pdbx_seq_one_letter_code
_entity_poly.pdbx_strand_id
1 'polypeptide(L)'
;MASELLRGSEATGVQQRITLLASLATVRLRRGDPGADELLAEALELAVPTCELNRIGRVAAARAEQAWYAGRYAEVARETELGLRHVRGHTAPWIHGELLFWQSRVQPVGPIAERIAEPYRLMLAGEWRSAAGAWERLGMPYERALALAEGPEDALLEALAILDGLEAGPLASIVRQRLRKLGVRGVPRGPRAATRGNPAGLTAREVEVLRLLVSGHTNSELAKRMHVSSKTVEHHVSAILDKLDVHTRTEAVAAAFGLGIVKPDSSTSPAVSQEPR
;
A
#
# COMPACT_ATOMS: atom_id res chain seq x y z
N MET A 1 5.65 -1.44 -16.58
CA MET A 1 5.10 -2.65 -17.24
C MET A 1 3.57 -2.79 -17.15
N ALA A 2 2.95 -3.13 -16.01
CA ALA A 2 1.49 -3.32 -15.94
C ALA A 2 0.68 -2.06 -16.30
N SER A 3 1.10 -0.89 -15.81
CA SER A 3 0.49 0.40 -16.13
C SER A 3 0.67 0.85 -17.59
N GLU A 4 1.72 0.37 -18.28
CA GLU A 4 1.97 0.68 -19.69
C GLU A 4 1.13 -0.23 -20.60
N LEU A 5 0.99 -1.52 -20.24
CA LEU A 5 0.15 -2.47 -20.95
C LEU A 5 -1.33 -2.10 -20.91
N LEU A 6 -1.80 -1.48 -19.81
CA LEU A 6 -3.19 -0.99 -19.72
C LEU A 6 -3.45 0.25 -20.60
N ARG A 7 -2.44 1.08 -20.89
CA ARG A 7 -2.58 2.28 -21.74
C ARG A 7 -2.66 1.98 -23.25
N GLY A 8 -2.23 0.80 -23.68
CA GLY A 8 -2.26 0.38 -25.10
C GLY A 8 -3.47 -0.47 -25.52
N SER A 9 -4.53 -0.52 -24.71
CA SER A 9 -5.51 -1.61 -24.72
C SER A 9 -6.76 -1.37 -25.58
N GLU A 10 -6.66 -1.55 -26.90
CA GLU A 10 -7.80 -2.01 -27.72
C GLU A 10 -7.78 -3.54 -27.96
N ALA A 11 -6.65 -4.22 -27.69
CA ALA A 11 -6.45 -5.65 -28.02
C ALA A 11 -6.25 -6.60 -26.82
N THR A 12 -6.28 -6.12 -25.57
CA THR A 12 -6.05 -6.98 -24.39
C THR A 12 -7.30 -7.81 -24.08
N GLY A 13 -7.21 -9.14 -24.17
CA GLY A 13 -8.33 -10.02 -23.84
C GLY A 13 -8.81 -9.84 -22.39
N VAL A 14 -10.12 -9.97 -22.14
CA VAL A 14 -10.78 -9.72 -20.83
C VAL A 14 -10.04 -10.40 -19.67
N GLN A 15 -9.56 -11.64 -19.86
CA GLN A 15 -8.80 -12.38 -18.85
C GLN A 15 -7.47 -11.72 -18.47
N GLN A 16 -6.73 -11.21 -19.47
CA GLN A 16 -5.46 -10.52 -19.23
C GLN A 16 -5.70 -9.20 -18.52
N ARG A 17 -6.76 -8.46 -18.91
CA ARG A 17 -7.15 -7.21 -18.25
C ARG A 17 -7.50 -7.41 -16.77
N ILE A 18 -8.33 -8.41 -16.43
CA ILE A 18 -8.63 -8.75 -15.03
C ILE A 18 -7.35 -9.01 -14.23
N THR A 19 -6.44 -9.80 -14.79
CA THR A 19 -5.17 -10.15 -14.13
C THR A 19 -4.31 -8.92 -13.88
N LEU A 20 -4.14 -8.06 -14.89
CA LEU A 20 -3.33 -6.85 -14.78
C LEU A 20 -3.92 -5.85 -13.79
N LEU A 21 -5.24 -5.63 -13.83
CA LEU A 21 -5.93 -4.74 -12.90
C LEU A 21 -5.79 -5.24 -11.45
N ALA A 22 -6.07 -6.52 -11.20
CA ALA A 22 -5.97 -7.10 -9.86
C ALA A 22 -4.54 -7.06 -9.31
N SER A 23 -3.53 -7.38 -10.13
CA SER A 23 -2.12 -7.32 -9.73
C SER A 23 -1.67 -5.89 -9.44
N LEU A 24 -1.98 -4.94 -10.32
CA LEU A 24 -1.63 -3.53 -10.11
C LEU A 24 -2.31 -2.97 -8.86
N ALA A 25 -3.59 -3.27 -8.67
CA ALA A 25 -4.33 -2.84 -7.51
C ALA A 25 -3.77 -3.42 -6.21
N THR A 26 -3.38 -4.69 -6.20
CA THR A 26 -2.75 -5.34 -5.04
C THR A 26 -1.44 -4.66 -4.67
N VAL A 27 -0.59 -4.34 -5.66
CA VAL A 27 0.67 -3.62 -5.41
C VAL A 27 0.40 -2.23 -4.84
N ARG A 28 -0.50 -1.45 -5.46
CA ARG A 28 -0.86 -0.11 -4.97
C ARG A 28 -1.43 -0.16 -3.57
N LEU A 29 -2.34 -1.10 -3.32
CA LEU A 29 -2.94 -1.33 -2.00
C LEU A 29 -1.86 -1.60 -0.95
N ARG A 30 -0.94 -2.53 -1.23
CA ARG A 30 0.11 -2.94 -0.29
C ARG A 30 1.15 -1.86 -0.05
N ARG A 31 1.41 -0.98 -1.03
CA ARG A 31 2.26 0.22 -0.83
C ARG A 31 1.52 1.36 -0.12
N GLY A 32 0.20 1.36 -0.19
CA GLY A 32 -0.64 2.46 0.30
C GLY A 32 -0.81 3.59 -0.73
N ASP A 33 -0.56 3.30 -2.00
CA ASP A 33 -0.75 4.22 -3.12
C ASP A 33 -2.25 4.42 -3.41
N PRO A 34 -2.65 5.61 -3.90
CA PRO A 34 -4.04 5.86 -4.26
C PRO A 34 -4.47 5.05 -5.50
N GLY A 35 -5.80 4.90 -5.63
CA GLY A 35 -6.43 4.34 -6.82
C GLY A 35 -6.39 2.82 -6.96
N ALA A 36 -6.26 2.10 -5.84
CA ALA A 36 -6.53 0.66 -5.81
C ALA A 36 -8.05 0.37 -5.89
N ASP A 37 -8.88 1.25 -5.34
CA ASP A 37 -10.34 1.12 -5.32
C ASP A 37 -10.93 1.05 -6.73
N GLU A 38 -10.60 2.00 -7.61
CA GLU A 38 -11.14 2.01 -8.97
C GLU A 38 -10.69 0.78 -9.78
N LEU A 39 -9.42 0.39 -9.64
CA LEU A 39 -8.87 -0.79 -10.31
C LEU A 39 -9.55 -2.09 -9.86
N LEU A 40 -9.82 -2.25 -8.55
CA LEU A 40 -10.52 -3.42 -8.02
C LEU A 40 -12.01 -3.42 -8.37
N ALA A 41 -12.64 -2.26 -8.50
CA ALA A 41 -14.02 -2.15 -8.97
C ALA A 41 -14.12 -2.62 -10.42
N GLU A 42 -13.28 -2.08 -11.31
CA GLU A 42 -13.25 -2.49 -12.73
C GLU A 42 -12.90 -3.97 -12.89
N ALA A 43 -11.89 -4.46 -12.16
CA ALA A 43 -11.52 -5.87 -12.21
C ALA A 43 -12.67 -6.80 -11.79
N LEU A 44 -13.49 -6.38 -10.83
CA LEU A 44 -14.63 -7.16 -10.36
C LEU A 44 -15.75 -7.20 -11.40
N GLU A 45 -16.08 -6.06 -12.01
CA GLU A 45 -17.08 -5.97 -13.08
C GLU A 45 -16.74 -6.89 -14.25
N LEU A 46 -15.45 -6.98 -14.62
CA LEU A 46 -14.97 -7.89 -15.66
C LEU A 46 -14.94 -9.35 -15.20
N ALA A 47 -14.62 -9.62 -13.93
CA ALA A 47 -14.45 -10.98 -13.42
C ALA A 47 -15.77 -11.70 -13.14
N VAL A 48 -16.79 -11.02 -12.60
CA VAL A 48 -18.06 -11.63 -12.18
C VAL A 48 -18.77 -12.37 -13.33
N PRO A 49 -18.91 -11.80 -14.55
CA PRO A 49 -19.56 -12.49 -15.67
C PRO A 49 -18.86 -13.79 -16.10
N THR A 50 -17.59 -13.97 -15.73
CA THR A 50 -16.83 -15.17 -16.12
C THR A 50 -17.22 -16.41 -15.32
N CYS A 51 -17.83 -16.23 -14.14
CA CYS A 51 -18.18 -17.32 -13.21
C CYS A 51 -16.99 -18.27 -12.87
N GLU A 52 -15.75 -17.82 -13.06
CA GLU A 52 -14.54 -18.62 -12.86
C GLU A 52 -13.80 -18.24 -11.57
N LEU A 53 -13.52 -19.25 -10.74
CA LEU A 53 -12.84 -19.08 -9.45
C LEU A 53 -11.50 -18.33 -9.56
N ASN A 54 -10.67 -18.65 -10.55
CA ASN A 54 -9.35 -18.02 -10.68
C ASN A 54 -9.45 -16.52 -10.93
N ARG A 55 -10.53 -16.06 -11.58
CA ARG A 55 -10.75 -14.65 -11.89
C ARG A 55 -11.44 -13.94 -10.75
N ILE A 56 -12.61 -14.46 -10.33
CA ILE A 56 -13.41 -13.88 -9.26
C ILE A 56 -12.64 -13.94 -7.93
N GLY A 57 -12.06 -15.09 -7.60
CA GLY A 57 -11.38 -15.33 -6.33
C GLY A 57 -10.14 -14.45 -6.14
N ARG A 58 -9.37 -14.18 -7.19
CA ARG A 58 -8.22 -13.25 -7.12
C ARG A 58 -8.67 -11.83 -6.79
N VAL A 59 -9.71 -11.32 -7.46
CA VAL A 59 -10.23 -9.98 -7.21
C VAL A 59 -10.86 -9.91 -5.82
N ALA A 60 -11.63 -10.94 -5.44
CA ALA A 60 -12.25 -11.07 -4.13
C ALA A 60 -11.22 -11.06 -2.99
N ALA A 61 -10.11 -11.78 -3.13
CA ALA A 61 -9.03 -11.79 -2.14
C ALA A 61 -8.39 -10.40 -1.98
N ALA A 62 -8.07 -9.71 -3.08
CA ALA A 62 -7.51 -8.36 -3.03
C ALA A 62 -8.49 -7.33 -2.41
N ARG A 63 -9.80 -7.44 -2.71
CA ARG A 63 -10.85 -6.61 -2.11
C ARG A 63 -11.04 -6.92 -0.62
N ALA A 64 -10.92 -8.18 -0.22
CA ALA A 64 -10.94 -8.58 1.18
C ALA A 64 -9.74 -8.02 1.96
N GLU A 65 -8.53 -8.10 1.40
CA GLU A 65 -7.31 -7.46 1.94
C GLU A 65 -7.51 -5.96 2.12
N GLN A 66 -8.07 -5.27 1.12
CA GLN A 66 -8.36 -3.84 1.17
C GLN A 66 -9.37 -3.49 2.27
N ALA A 67 -10.47 -4.23 2.34
CA ALA A 67 -11.49 -4.05 3.36
C ALA A 67 -10.91 -4.23 4.76
N TRP A 68 -10.02 -5.20 4.94
CA TRP A 68 -9.33 -5.45 6.21
C TRP A 68 -8.43 -4.26 6.61
N TYR A 69 -7.62 -3.71 5.69
CA TYR A 69 -6.83 -2.49 5.98
C TYR A 69 -7.68 -1.27 6.34
N ALA A 70 -8.88 -1.17 5.77
CA ALA A 70 -9.81 -0.11 6.08
C ALA A 70 -10.62 -0.34 7.37
N GLY A 71 -10.48 -1.49 8.05
CA GLY A 71 -11.28 -1.87 9.21
C GLY A 71 -12.74 -2.20 8.88
N ARG A 72 -13.07 -2.43 7.60
CA ARG A 72 -14.42 -2.72 7.11
C ARG A 72 -14.70 -4.23 7.15
N TYR A 73 -14.72 -4.81 8.36
CA TYR A 73 -14.75 -6.27 8.55
C TYR A 73 -15.96 -6.99 7.93
N ALA A 74 -17.13 -6.34 7.92
CA ALA A 74 -18.32 -6.90 7.26
C ALA A 74 -18.11 -7.08 5.74
N GLU A 75 -17.31 -6.21 5.13
CA GLU A 75 -16.97 -6.32 3.71
C GLU A 75 -15.99 -7.46 3.45
N VAL A 76 -15.02 -7.69 4.34
CA VAL A 76 -14.10 -8.84 4.23
C VAL A 76 -14.87 -10.16 4.09
N ALA A 77 -15.89 -10.37 4.93
CA ALA A 77 -16.74 -11.56 4.87
C ALA A 77 -17.49 -11.66 3.53
N ARG A 78 -18.11 -10.56 3.08
CA ARG A 78 -18.86 -10.50 1.82
C ARG A 78 -17.97 -10.78 0.59
N GLU A 79 -16.80 -10.15 0.54
CA GLU A 79 -15.86 -10.28 -0.58
C GLU A 79 -15.29 -11.71 -0.63
N THR A 80 -14.89 -12.28 0.51
CA THR A 80 -14.39 -13.67 0.55
C THR A 80 -15.47 -14.68 0.18
N GLU A 81 -16.71 -14.49 0.64
CA GLU A 81 -17.83 -15.36 0.30
C GLU A 81 -18.16 -15.33 -1.21
N LEU A 82 -17.98 -14.18 -1.88
CA LEU A 82 -18.13 -14.08 -3.33
C LEU A 82 -17.17 -15.02 -4.07
N GLY A 83 -15.91 -15.07 -3.66
CA GLY A 83 -14.93 -16.01 -4.20
C GLY A 83 -15.24 -17.46 -3.85
N LEU A 84 -15.52 -17.74 -2.58
CA LEU A 84 -15.73 -19.08 -2.05
C LEU A 84 -16.95 -19.78 -2.67
N ARG A 85 -18.01 -19.05 -3.04
CA ARG A 85 -19.18 -19.58 -3.78
C ARG A 85 -18.82 -20.27 -5.10
N HIS A 86 -17.67 -19.95 -5.68
CA HIS A 86 -17.21 -20.53 -6.94
C HIS A 86 -16.20 -21.67 -6.75
N VAL A 87 -15.86 -22.02 -5.51
CA VAL A 87 -14.99 -23.16 -5.21
C VAL A 87 -15.74 -24.46 -5.50
N ARG A 88 -15.25 -25.19 -6.51
CA ARG A 88 -15.71 -26.54 -6.84
C ARG A 88 -14.55 -27.51 -6.72
N GLY A 89 -14.69 -28.58 -5.95
CA GLY A 89 -13.67 -29.65 -5.86
C GLY A 89 -12.26 -29.13 -5.49
N HIS A 90 -11.25 -29.52 -6.27
CA HIS A 90 -9.82 -29.20 -6.04
C HIS A 90 -9.27 -28.09 -6.96
N THR A 91 -10.13 -27.22 -7.51
CA THR A 91 -9.80 -26.53 -8.77
C THR A 91 -8.83 -25.33 -8.64
N ALA A 92 -8.50 -24.86 -7.42
CA ALA A 92 -7.46 -23.83 -7.22
C ALA A 92 -6.99 -23.75 -5.75
N PRO A 93 -6.02 -24.58 -5.31
CA PRO A 93 -5.61 -24.65 -3.90
C PRO A 93 -5.04 -23.32 -3.34
N TRP A 94 -4.44 -22.50 -4.20
CA TRP A 94 -3.86 -21.20 -3.83
C TRP A 94 -4.92 -20.14 -3.56
N ILE A 95 -5.82 -19.90 -4.52
CA ILE A 95 -6.91 -18.92 -4.39
C ILE A 95 -7.87 -19.31 -3.27
N HIS A 96 -8.16 -20.61 -3.14
CA HIS A 96 -9.00 -21.10 -2.04
C HIS A 96 -8.34 -20.84 -0.67
N GLY A 97 -7.05 -21.14 -0.52
CA GLY A 97 -6.31 -20.86 0.71
C GLY A 97 -6.27 -19.37 1.05
N GLU A 98 -6.06 -18.51 0.07
CA GLU A 98 -6.04 -17.06 0.25
C GLU A 98 -7.40 -16.49 0.70
N LEU A 99 -8.48 -16.92 0.07
CA LEU A 99 -9.84 -16.51 0.46
C LEU A 99 -10.17 -16.95 1.90
N LEU A 100 -9.81 -18.18 2.27
CA LEU A 100 -10.00 -18.68 3.63
C LEU A 100 -9.13 -17.92 4.64
N PHE A 101 -7.89 -17.59 4.29
CA PHE A 101 -7.02 -16.78 5.14
C PHE A 101 -7.62 -15.40 5.44
N TRP A 102 -8.14 -14.71 4.43
CA TRP A 102 -8.79 -13.41 4.66
C TRP A 102 -10.10 -13.55 5.43
N GLN A 103 -10.88 -14.61 5.17
CA GLN A 103 -12.11 -14.88 5.91
C GLN A 103 -11.81 -15.17 7.40
N SER A 104 -10.73 -15.90 7.70
CA SER A 104 -10.32 -16.24 9.06
C SER A 104 -9.99 -15.01 9.91
N ARG A 105 -9.76 -13.84 9.28
CA ARG A 105 -9.50 -12.57 9.98
C ARG A 105 -10.73 -11.96 10.63
N VAL A 106 -11.93 -12.39 10.22
CA VAL A 106 -13.20 -11.81 10.69
C VAL A 106 -14.17 -12.83 11.24
N GLN A 107 -13.99 -14.12 10.91
CA GLN A 107 -14.82 -15.20 11.43
C GLN A 107 -14.05 -16.53 11.44
N PRO A 108 -14.43 -17.51 12.28
CA PRO A 108 -13.86 -18.85 12.20
C PRO A 108 -14.11 -19.48 10.83
N VAL A 109 -13.07 -20.10 10.27
CA VAL A 109 -13.21 -20.95 9.09
C VAL A 109 -13.42 -22.40 9.53
N GLY A 110 -14.17 -23.16 8.74
CA GLY A 110 -14.38 -24.59 8.99
C GLY A 110 -13.08 -25.42 8.95
N PRO A 111 -13.18 -26.75 9.11
CA PRO A 111 -11.99 -27.62 9.13
C PRO A 111 -11.10 -27.40 7.92
N ILE A 112 -9.81 -27.15 8.18
CA ILE A 112 -8.81 -26.89 7.15
C ILE A 112 -8.52 -28.21 6.42
N ALA A 113 -9.06 -28.37 5.22
CA ALA A 113 -8.79 -29.54 4.40
C ALA A 113 -7.36 -29.52 3.84
N GLU A 114 -6.76 -30.68 3.58
CA GLU A 114 -5.46 -30.83 2.87
C GLU A 114 -5.45 -30.25 1.44
N ARG A 115 -6.60 -29.77 0.96
CA ARG A 115 -6.86 -29.34 -0.42
C ARG A 115 -6.54 -27.87 -0.69
N ILE A 116 -5.88 -27.18 0.24
CA ILE A 116 -5.39 -25.80 0.07
C ILE A 116 -3.86 -25.78 0.04
N ALA A 117 -3.29 -24.75 -0.57
CA ALA A 117 -1.84 -24.64 -0.68
C ALA A 117 -1.17 -24.62 0.71
N GLU A 118 -0.05 -25.35 0.83
CA GLU A 118 0.66 -25.58 2.09
C GLU A 118 0.89 -24.30 2.92
N PRO A 119 1.39 -23.18 2.36
CA PRO A 119 1.65 -21.99 3.17
C PRO A 119 0.39 -21.43 3.83
N TYR A 120 -0.74 -21.42 3.13
CA TYR A 120 -2.02 -20.99 3.69
C TYR A 120 -2.56 -21.95 4.74
N ARG A 121 -2.38 -23.27 4.55
CA ARG A 121 -2.73 -24.28 5.57
C ARG A 121 -1.98 -24.02 6.87
N LEU A 122 -0.68 -23.75 6.79
CA LEU A 122 0.15 -23.45 7.95
C LEU A 122 -0.27 -22.14 8.63
N MET A 123 -0.58 -21.08 7.86
CA MET A 123 -1.09 -19.83 8.44
C MET A 123 -2.43 -20.02 9.15
N LEU A 124 -3.36 -20.75 8.56
CA LEU A 124 -4.67 -21.05 9.16
C LEU A 124 -4.57 -21.95 10.39
N ALA A 125 -3.57 -22.81 10.46
CA ALA A 125 -3.26 -23.62 11.65
C ALA A 125 -2.54 -22.84 12.77
N GLY A 126 -2.17 -21.58 12.53
CA GLY A 126 -1.39 -20.77 13.48
C GLY A 126 0.10 -21.11 13.53
N GLU A 127 0.60 -21.94 12.60
CA GLU A 127 2.01 -22.33 12.49
C GLU A 127 2.84 -21.25 11.76
N TRP A 128 2.88 -20.05 12.33
CA TRP A 128 3.48 -18.86 11.72
C TRP A 128 4.93 -19.07 11.24
N ARG A 129 5.75 -19.82 12.00
CA ARG A 129 7.17 -20.06 11.66
C ARG A 129 7.31 -20.97 10.44
N SER A 130 6.57 -22.08 10.43
CA SER A 130 6.52 -23.01 9.31
C SER A 130 5.98 -22.30 8.05
N ALA A 131 4.93 -21.49 8.20
CA ALA A 131 4.34 -20.70 7.13
C ALA A 131 5.35 -19.69 6.56
N ALA A 132 6.04 -18.93 7.41
CA ALA A 132 7.06 -17.97 6.99
C ALA A 132 8.18 -18.64 6.18
N GLY A 133 8.68 -19.79 6.65
CA GLY A 133 9.68 -20.58 5.91
C GLY A 133 9.14 -21.13 4.58
N ALA A 134 7.86 -21.49 4.50
CA ALA A 134 7.25 -21.92 3.25
C ALA A 134 7.17 -20.77 2.22
N TRP A 135 6.77 -19.57 2.65
CA TRP A 135 6.75 -18.39 1.79
C TRP A 135 8.14 -17.91 1.38
N GLU A 136 9.14 -18.06 2.24
CA GLU A 136 10.53 -17.78 1.92
C GLU A 136 11.04 -18.67 0.78
N ARG A 137 10.79 -19.99 0.84
CA ARG A 137 11.17 -20.93 -0.24
C ARG A 137 10.53 -20.58 -1.58
N LEU A 138 9.35 -19.97 -1.56
CA LEU A 138 8.62 -19.54 -2.75
C LEU A 138 9.04 -18.16 -3.27
N GLY A 139 9.91 -17.45 -2.55
CA GLY A 139 10.33 -16.09 -2.92
C GLY A 139 9.20 -15.07 -2.80
N MET A 140 8.28 -15.26 -1.86
CA MET A 140 7.12 -14.39 -1.62
C MET A 140 7.32 -13.59 -0.31
N PRO A 141 8.12 -12.51 -0.34
CA PRO A 141 8.56 -11.82 0.88
C PRO A 141 7.41 -11.14 1.62
N TYR A 142 6.40 -10.66 0.90
CA TYR A 142 5.24 -10.02 1.50
C TYR A 142 4.41 -11.01 2.31
N GLU A 143 4.12 -12.17 1.74
CA GLU A 143 3.36 -13.24 2.37
C GLU A 143 4.13 -13.88 3.53
N ARG A 144 5.47 -13.97 3.43
CA ARG A 144 6.34 -14.31 4.56
C ARG A 144 6.14 -13.33 5.72
N ALA A 145 6.15 -12.03 5.44
CA ALA A 145 5.95 -11.01 6.47
C ALA A 145 4.55 -11.08 7.10
N LEU A 146 3.51 -11.39 6.31
CA LEU A 146 2.16 -11.67 6.82
C LEU A 146 2.16 -12.84 7.83
N ALA A 147 2.87 -13.93 7.52
CA ALA A 147 2.99 -15.06 8.44
C ALA A 147 3.74 -14.68 9.73
N LEU A 148 4.89 -14.03 9.60
CA LEU A 148 5.70 -13.56 10.75
C LEU A 148 4.94 -12.56 11.64
N ALA A 149 4.02 -11.78 11.07
CA ALA A 149 3.20 -10.83 11.82
C ALA A 149 2.24 -11.47 12.83
N GLU A 150 2.05 -12.79 12.78
CA GLU A 150 1.30 -13.55 13.79
C GLU A 150 2.14 -14.05 14.96
N GLY A 151 3.47 -13.99 14.83
CA GLY A 151 4.41 -14.49 15.82
C GLY A 151 4.64 -13.55 17.02
N PRO A 152 5.66 -13.89 17.82
CA PRO A 152 6.12 -13.07 18.95
C PRO A 152 6.89 -11.83 18.48
N GLU A 153 7.43 -11.08 19.43
CA GLU A 153 8.17 -9.83 19.21
C GLU A 153 9.29 -9.94 18.17
N ASP A 154 10.11 -10.99 18.23
CA ASP A 154 11.21 -11.25 17.30
C ASP A 154 10.71 -11.40 15.86
N ALA A 155 9.65 -12.19 15.66
CA ALA A 155 9.01 -12.37 14.36
C ALA A 155 8.38 -11.07 13.85
N LEU A 156 7.78 -10.26 14.73
CA LEU A 156 7.21 -8.96 14.37
C LEU A 156 8.27 -7.95 13.92
N LEU A 157 9.44 -7.95 14.55
CA LEU A 157 10.57 -7.10 14.13
C LEU A 157 11.11 -7.52 12.75
N GLU A 158 11.23 -8.83 12.52
CA GLU A 158 11.63 -9.37 11.21
C GLU A 158 10.59 -9.05 10.12
N ALA A 159 9.30 -9.24 10.41
CA ALA A 159 8.21 -8.85 9.53
C ALA A 159 8.30 -7.37 9.17
N LEU A 160 8.54 -6.50 10.15
CA LEU A 160 8.66 -5.06 9.93
C LEU A 160 9.83 -4.71 9.01
N ALA A 161 10.98 -5.34 9.18
CA ALA A 161 12.15 -5.11 8.32
C ALA A 161 11.86 -5.48 6.86
N ILE A 162 11.19 -6.62 6.63
CA ILE A 162 10.78 -7.05 5.29
C ILE A 162 9.80 -6.04 4.69
N LEU A 163 8.79 -5.63 5.45
CA LEU A 163 7.76 -4.71 4.96
C LEU A 163 8.32 -3.32 4.65
N ASP A 164 9.28 -2.83 5.43
CA ASP A 164 9.96 -1.56 5.15
C ASP A 164 10.81 -1.64 3.88
N GLY A 165 11.48 -2.77 3.64
CA GLY A 165 12.20 -3.01 2.38
C GLY A 165 11.29 -3.11 1.16
N LEU A 166 10.04 -3.54 1.33
CA LEU A 166 9.03 -3.61 0.27
C LEU A 166 8.20 -2.32 0.11
N GLU A 167 8.45 -1.32 0.96
CA GLU A 167 7.60 -0.12 1.09
C GLU A 167 6.12 -0.46 1.36
N ALA A 168 5.86 -1.56 2.07
CA ALA A 168 4.54 -2.09 2.35
C ALA A 168 3.86 -1.36 3.53
N GLY A 169 3.54 -0.07 3.31
CA GLY A 169 3.15 0.89 4.35
C GLY A 169 1.99 0.48 5.27
N PRO A 170 0.83 0.02 4.77
CA PRO A 170 -0.34 -0.31 5.59
C PRO A 170 -0.04 -1.43 6.60
N LEU A 171 0.50 -2.55 6.14
CA LEU A 171 0.82 -3.68 7.01
C LEU A 171 1.97 -3.34 7.98
N ALA A 172 3.00 -2.63 7.52
CA ALA A 172 4.08 -2.15 8.39
C ALA A 172 3.54 -1.25 9.52
N SER A 173 2.51 -0.45 9.25
CA SER A 173 1.86 0.39 10.27
C SER A 173 1.13 -0.43 11.32
N ILE A 174 0.43 -1.50 10.92
CA ILE A 174 -0.23 -2.44 11.83
C ILE A 174 0.79 -3.16 12.71
N VAL A 175 1.86 -3.69 12.11
CA VAL A 175 2.95 -4.37 12.84
C VAL A 175 3.60 -3.45 13.87
N ARG A 176 3.91 -2.19 13.50
CA ARG A 176 4.42 -1.18 14.45
C ARG A 176 3.47 -0.93 15.60
N GLN A 177 2.16 -0.86 15.35
CA GLN A 177 1.18 -0.68 16.41
C GLN A 177 1.16 -1.86 17.37
N ARG A 178 1.25 -3.10 16.85
CA ARG A 178 1.33 -4.32 17.66
C ARG A 178 2.60 -4.34 18.52
N LEU A 179 3.77 -4.06 17.94
CA LEU A 179 5.04 -3.94 18.69
C LEU A 179 4.95 -2.89 19.81
N ARG A 180 4.34 -1.72 19.56
CA ARG A 180 4.14 -0.70 20.61
C ARG A 180 3.22 -1.17 21.73
N LYS A 181 2.14 -1.90 21.40
CA LYS A 181 1.23 -2.49 22.41
C LYS A 181 1.94 -3.54 23.27
N LEU A 182 2.92 -4.25 22.72
CA LEU A 182 3.77 -5.20 23.45
C LEU A 182 4.87 -4.51 24.29
N GLY A 183 5.01 -3.18 24.22
CA GLY A 183 5.97 -2.42 25.02
C GLY A 183 7.38 -2.35 24.43
N VAL A 184 7.58 -2.81 23.19
CA VAL A 184 8.87 -2.79 22.50
C VAL A 184 9.33 -1.34 22.31
N ARG A 185 10.50 -1.01 22.88
CA ARG A 185 11.10 0.32 22.79
C ARG A 185 11.95 0.41 21.52
N GLY A 186 12.04 1.60 20.95
CA GLY A 186 12.90 1.84 19.78
C GLY A 186 12.32 1.38 18.43
N VAL A 187 11.05 0.95 18.37
CA VAL A 187 10.37 0.66 17.10
C VAL A 187 10.42 1.90 16.20
N PRO A 188 11.13 1.86 15.06
CA PRO A 188 11.25 3.02 14.18
C PRO A 188 9.87 3.55 13.83
N ARG A 189 9.68 4.86 14.03
CA ARG A 189 8.49 5.54 13.51
C ARG A 189 8.62 5.51 11.99
N GLY A 190 7.97 4.54 11.36
CA GLY A 190 7.84 4.52 9.91
C GLY A 190 7.26 5.82 9.36
N PRO A 191 7.31 6.00 8.03
CA PRO A 191 6.67 7.14 7.37
C PRO A 191 5.22 7.26 7.87
N ARG A 192 4.89 8.38 8.52
CA ARG A 192 3.57 8.59 9.14
C ARG A 192 2.48 8.57 8.07
N ALA A 193 1.42 7.79 8.31
CA ALA A 193 0.16 7.76 7.55
C ALA A 193 -0.69 9.05 7.66
N ALA A 194 -0.08 10.23 7.71
CA ALA A 194 -0.76 11.51 7.54
C ALA A 194 -0.93 11.89 6.04
N THR A 195 -0.55 10.99 5.14
CA THR A 195 -0.87 11.01 3.72
C THR A 195 -2.33 10.63 3.54
N ARG A 196 -3.23 11.59 3.29
CA ARG A 196 -4.48 11.44 2.50
C ARG A 196 -5.37 12.70 2.59
N GLY A 197 -4.79 13.88 2.37
CA GLY A 197 -5.56 15.14 2.42
C GLY A 197 -5.19 16.19 1.39
N ASN A 198 -4.36 15.89 0.38
CA ASN A 198 -4.06 16.84 -0.70
C ASN A 198 -4.20 16.18 -2.08
N PRO A 199 -4.51 16.98 -3.13
CA PRO A 199 -4.68 16.50 -4.50
C PRO A 199 -3.45 15.81 -5.11
N ALA A 200 -2.29 15.93 -4.47
CA ALA A 200 -0.99 15.49 -4.96
C ALA A 200 -0.48 14.19 -4.32
N GLY A 201 -1.27 13.54 -3.46
CA GLY A 201 -0.84 12.31 -2.77
C GLY A 201 0.39 12.49 -1.87
N LEU A 202 0.76 13.72 -1.54
CA LEU A 202 1.91 14.03 -0.71
C LEU A 202 1.61 13.72 0.76
N THR A 203 2.59 13.18 1.47
CA THR A 203 2.54 13.01 2.92
C THR A 203 2.51 14.38 3.59
N ALA A 204 2.02 14.48 4.83
CA ALA A 204 2.08 15.75 5.57
C ALA A 204 3.51 16.31 5.68
N ARG A 205 4.51 15.43 5.72
CA ARG A 205 5.93 15.82 5.78
C ARG A 205 6.42 16.34 4.43
N GLU A 206 6.00 15.73 3.34
CA GLU A 206 6.30 16.20 1.99
C GLU A 206 5.62 17.54 1.70
N VAL A 207 4.39 17.76 2.19
CA VAL A 207 3.73 19.07 2.14
C VAL A 207 4.50 20.13 2.92
N GLU A 208 5.01 19.79 4.10
CA GLU A 208 5.82 20.70 4.92
C GLU A 208 7.14 21.06 4.23
N VAL A 209 7.84 20.06 3.67
CA VAL A 209 9.04 20.29 2.84
C VAL A 209 8.68 21.18 1.67
N LEU A 210 7.62 20.87 0.92
CA LEU A 210 7.19 21.63 -0.25
C LEU A 210 6.86 23.09 0.10
N ARG A 211 6.20 23.35 1.22
CA ARG A 211 5.95 24.72 1.72
C ARG A 211 7.24 25.47 2.02
N LEU A 212 8.21 24.82 2.66
CA LEU A 212 9.49 25.43 2.99
C LEU A 212 10.38 25.62 1.73
N LEU A 213 10.24 24.74 0.72
CA LEU A 213 10.83 24.90 -0.60
C LEU A 213 10.29 26.15 -1.31
N VAL A 214 8.96 26.37 -1.24
CA VAL A 214 8.29 27.58 -1.76
C VAL A 214 8.79 28.84 -1.05
N SER A 215 9.07 28.77 0.25
CA SER A 215 9.69 29.87 1.01
C SER A 215 11.21 30.05 0.77
N GLY A 216 11.81 29.31 -0.18
CA GLY A 216 13.20 29.53 -0.61
C GLY A 216 14.29 28.82 0.21
N HIS A 217 13.95 27.93 1.15
CA HIS A 217 14.95 27.32 2.06
C HIS A 217 15.82 26.25 1.38
N THR A 218 17.13 26.29 1.59
CA THR A 218 18.06 25.25 1.14
C THR A 218 17.88 23.92 1.90
N ASN A 219 18.41 22.81 1.37
CA ASN A 219 18.30 21.49 2.03
C ASN A 219 18.91 21.47 3.44
N SER A 220 19.95 22.27 3.68
CA SER A 220 20.61 22.37 4.99
C SER A 220 19.77 23.18 5.99
N GLU A 221 19.07 24.22 5.54
CA GLU A 221 18.15 25.01 6.36
C GLU A 221 16.86 24.25 6.67
N LEU A 222 16.34 23.51 5.67
CA LEU A 222 15.27 22.53 5.85
C LEU A 222 15.65 21.52 6.93
N ALA A 223 16.83 20.88 6.80
CA ALA A 223 17.32 19.89 7.75
C ALA A 223 17.37 20.44 9.19
N LYS A 224 17.87 21.66 9.37
CA LYS A 224 17.92 22.36 10.66
C LYS A 224 16.52 22.62 11.23
N ARG A 225 15.61 23.20 10.44
CA ARG A 225 14.24 23.54 10.85
C ARG A 225 13.39 22.31 11.16
N MET A 226 13.66 21.23 10.44
CA MET A 226 12.92 19.98 10.51
C MET A 226 13.53 18.97 11.49
N HIS A 227 14.69 19.28 12.08
CA HIS A 227 15.48 18.41 12.96
C HIS A 227 15.77 17.02 12.36
N VAL A 228 16.19 16.99 11.08
CA VAL A 228 16.58 15.77 10.34
C VAL A 228 17.91 15.98 9.63
N SER A 229 18.48 14.92 9.03
CA SER A 229 19.71 15.03 8.23
C SER A 229 19.44 15.64 6.84
N SER A 230 20.44 16.28 6.24
CA SER A 230 20.34 16.78 4.85
C SER A 230 20.00 15.67 3.85
N LYS A 231 20.54 14.46 4.06
CA LYS A 231 20.23 13.27 3.25
C LYS A 231 18.76 12.88 3.34
N THR A 232 18.15 13.03 4.52
CA THR A 232 16.71 12.81 4.71
C THR A 232 15.88 13.83 3.94
N VAL A 233 16.33 15.09 3.90
CA VAL A 233 15.67 16.15 3.11
C VAL A 233 15.78 15.87 1.62
N GLU A 234 16.94 15.43 1.13
CA GLU A 234 17.13 15.04 -0.28
C GLU A 234 16.18 13.92 -0.70
N HIS A 235 16.02 12.89 0.13
CA HIS A 235 15.03 11.84 -0.13
C HIS A 235 13.60 12.38 -0.17
N HIS A 236 13.23 13.32 0.72
CA HIS A 236 11.91 13.95 0.66
C HIS A 236 11.72 14.80 -0.60
N VAL A 237 12.74 15.53 -1.04
CA VAL A 237 12.68 16.31 -2.28
C VAL A 237 12.52 15.38 -3.48
N SER A 238 13.28 14.29 -3.56
CA SER A 238 13.14 13.29 -4.63
C SER A 238 11.73 12.70 -4.66
N ALA A 239 11.21 12.26 -3.51
CA ALA A 239 9.87 11.69 -3.42
C ALA A 239 8.77 12.70 -3.80
N ILE A 240 8.98 14.00 -3.53
CA ILE A 240 8.07 15.08 -3.98
C ILE A 240 8.13 15.22 -5.50
N LEU A 241 9.32 15.26 -6.08
CA LEU A 241 9.51 15.35 -7.53
C LEU A 241 8.83 14.18 -8.24
N ASP A 242 9.05 12.97 -7.75
CA ASP A 242 8.45 11.75 -8.29
C ASP A 242 6.92 11.74 -8.19
N LYS A 243 6.36 12.21 -7.05
CA LYS A 243 4.91 12.27 -6.84
C LYS A 243 4.21 13.39 -7.61
N LEU A 244 4.94 14.46 -7.91
CA LEU A 244 4.44 15.59 -8.70
C LEU A 244 4.72 15.45 -10.20
N ASP A 245 5.41 14.38 -10.62
CA ASP A 245 5.83 14.14 -12.00
C ASP A 245 6.65 15.30 -12.59
N VAL A 246 7.61 15.79 -11.81
CA VAL A 246 8.51 16.91 -12.18
C VAL A 246 9.97 16.54 -11.94
N HIS A 247 10.88 17.28 -12.55
CA HIS A 247 12.31 16.97 -12.54
C HIS A 247 13.16 17.99 -11.81
N THR A 248 12.62 19.20 -11.59
CA THR A 248 13.34 20.26 -10.88
C THR A 248 12.60 20.77 -9.67
N ARG A 249 13.38 21.24 -8.69
CA ARG A 249 12.85 21.93 -7.50
C ARG A 249 11.95 23.11 -7.87
N THR A 250 12.28 23.84 -8.93
CA THR A 250 11.51 24.98 -9.42
C THR A 250 10.16 24.52 -9.99
N GLU A 251 10.14 23.41 -10.73
CA GLU A 251 8.89 22.80 -11.22
C GLU A 251 8.01 22.30 -10.06
N ALA A 252 8.60 21.72 -9.01
CA ALA A 252 7.85 21.32 -7.81
C ALA A 252 7.16 22.51 -7.13
N VAL A 253 7.86 23.65 -7.03
CA VAL A 253 7.29 24.90 -6.50
C VAL A 253 6.16 25.40 -7.39
N ALA A 254 6.30 25.37 -8.71
CA ALA A 254 5.24 25.74 -9.65
C ALA A 254 4.02 24.81 -9.53
N ALA A 255 4.25 23.49 -9.45
CA ALA A 255 3.20 22.50 -9.25
C ALA A 255 2.47 22.68 -7.90
N ALA A 256 3.17 23.09 -6.85
CA ALA A 256 2.55 23.37 -5.54
C ALA A 256 1.50 24.48 -5.59
N PHE A 257 1.76 25.53 -6.38
CA PHE A 257 0.78 26.60 -6.62
C PHE A 257 -0.36 26.14 -7.54
N GLY A 258 -0.05 25.40 -8.61
CA GLY A 258 -1.06 24.88 -9.54
C GLY A 258 -2.05 23.90 -8.90
N LEU A 259 -1.60 23.12 -7.91
CA LEU A 259 -2.41 22.13 -7.18
C LEU A 259 -3.09 22.71 -5.94
N GLY A 260 -2.93 24.01 -5.65
CA GLY A 260 -3.57 24.67 -4.50
C GLY A 260 -3.06 24.20 -3.12
N ILE A 261 -1.90 23.54 -3.06
CA ILE A 261 -1.27 23.03 -1.82
C ILE A 261 -0.74 24.18 -0.96
N VAL A 262 -0.37 25.27 -1.63
CA VAL A 262 0.06 26.53 -1.06
C VAL A 262 -0.80 27.63 -1.68
N LYS A 263 -1.47 28.43 -0.85
CA LYS A 263 -2.13 29.65 -1.32
C LYS A 263 -1.05 30.70 -1.54
N PRO A 264 -1.12 31.51 -2.62
CA PRO A 264 -0.28 32.70 -2.69
C PRO A 264 -0.62 33.56 -1.48
N ASP A 265 0.35 33.78 -0.60
CA ASP A 265 0.18 34.69 0.52
C ASP A 265 -0.14 36.07 -0.04
N SER A 266 -1.32 36.61 0.29
CA SER A 266 -1.72 37.99 -0.02
C SER A 266 -0.89 39.04 0.74
N SER A 267 0.20 38.63 1.39
CA SER A 267 1.11 39.49 2.15
C SER A 267 2.51 39.63 1.56
N THR A 268 2.81 39.05 0.39
CA THR A 268 4.05 39.40 -0.34
C THR A 268 3.71 40.12 -1.63
N SER A 269 3.13 41.32 -1.48
CA SER A 269 3.34 42.36 -2.47
C SER A 269 4.87 42.58 -2.55
N PRO A 270 5.49 42.51 -3.73
CA PRO A 270 6.84 43.01 -3.86
C PRO A 270 6.76 44.51 -3.51
N ALA A 271 7.34 44.87 -2.37
CA ALA A 271 7.69 46.26 -2.11
C ALA A 271 8.65 46.65 -3.24
N VAL A 272 8.08 47.25 -4.29
CA VAL A 272 8.80 48.09 -5.22
C VAL A 272 9.29 49.24 -4.36
N SER A 273 10.53 49.14 -3.90
CA SER A 273 11.32 50.28 -3.46
C SER A 273 11.43 51.22 -4.65
N GLN A 274 10.47 52.13 -4.77
CA GLN A 274 10.77 53.45 -5.28
C GLN A 274 11.48 54.18 -4.15
N GLU A 275 12.77 54.42 -4.32
CA GLU A 275 13.40 55.60 -3.74
C GLU A 275 13.91 56.52 -4.85
N PRO A 276 13.95 57.84 -4.56
CA PRO A 276 13.83 58.88 -5.56
C PRO A 276 15.17 59.54 -5.88
N ARG A 277 15.35 59.92 -7.15
CA ARG A 277 15.77 61.26 -7.59
C ARG A 277 15.82 61.34 -9.11
#